data_AF-A0A8B6YET0-F1
#
_entry.id   AF-A0A8B6YET0-F1
#
_cell.length_a   1.000
_cell.length_b   1.000
_cell.length_c   1.000
_cell.angle_alpha   90.00
_cell.angle_beta   90.00
_cell.angle_gamma   90.00
#
_symmetry.space_group_name_H-M   'P 1'
#
loop_
_entity.id
_entity.type
_entity.pdbx_description
1 polymer ?
#
loop_
_entity_poly.entity_id
_entity_poly.type
_entity_poly.pdbx_seq_one_letter_code
_entity_poly.pdbx_strand_id
1 'polypeptide(L)'
;MVSNNSSHCTYDDSFKYTLYGCMFSMVFVLGLISNCVAIYIFMCTLKVRNETTTYMINLAISDLLFVFTLPFRIFYFATRNWPFGDLLCKISVMLFYTNMYGSILFLTCISADRFLAIVYPFKSKTLRTKRNAKIVCIAVWLTVMGGSAPAVFFPSTHSQGNNTSKACFENFPEATWKTFLSRIVIFIEIVGFFIPLILNVTCSSMVLRTLNKPVTLSRSKINKTKVLKMIFVHLVIFCFCFVPYNINLILYSLMRTQTFVNCSAVTAVRTMYPVTLCIAVLNCCFDPIVYYFTSDTIQNSIKMKNWSARRSASRFSEVQGTESFIEHNLQTLKRKIFDNESTI
;
A
#
# COMPACT_ATOMS: atom_id res chain seq x y z
N MET A 1 35.45 34.99 23.83
CA MET A 1 34.08 34.54 24.17
C MET A 1 33.34 34.33 22.87
N VAL A 2 33.29 33.09 22.36
CA VAL A 2 32.54 32.75 21.15
C VAL A 2 31.08 32.62 21.56
N SER A 3 30.25 33.55 21.13
CA SER A 3 28.82 33.58 21.35
C SER A 3 28.16 32.37 20.69
N ASN A 4 27.72 31.43 21.53
CA ASN A 4 27.01 30.23 21.14
C ASN A 4 25.56 30.61 20.80
N ASN A 5 25.34 31.21 19.62
CA ASN A 5 24.00 31.49 19.10
C ASN A 5 23.48 30.22 18.43
N SER A 6 22.90 29.31 19.23
CA SER A 6 22.10 28.21 18.70
C SER A 6 20.89 28.78 17.98
N SER A 7 21.00 28.94 16.65
CA SER A 7 19.93 29.35 15.76
C SER A 7 18.81 28.30 15.76
N HIS A 8 17.83 28.48 16.64
CA HIS A 8 16.59 27.71 16.60
C HIS A 8 15.83 28.06 15.31
N CYS A 9 15.92 27.19 14.30
CA CYS A 9 15.10 27.32 13.09
C CYS A 9 13.62 27.15 13.48
N THR A 10 12.78 28.12 13.13
CA THR A 10 11.33 28.07 13.33
C THR A 10 10.67 27.27 12.20
N TYR A 11 9.74 26.39 12.54
CA TYR A 11 8.98 25.59 11.57
C TYR A 11 7.56 25.35 12.11
N ASP A 12 6.58 25.32 11.21
CA ASP A 12 5.20 25.01 11.55
C ASP A 12 4.84 23.59 11.11
N ASP A 13 4.64 22.72 12.10
CA ASP A 13 4.26 21.32 11.91
C ASP A 13 2.73 21.12 12.03
N SER A 14 1.93 22.19 12.16
CA SER A 14 0.49 22.09 12.39
C SER A 14 -0.28 21.44 11.23
N PHE A 15 0.19 21.62 9.99
CA PHE A 15 -0.45 21.05 8.80
C PHE A 15 -0.48 19.51 8.81
N LYS A 16 0.47 18.86 9.52
CA LYS A 16 0.58 17.39 9.56
C LYS A 16 -0.66 16.72 10.16
N TYR A 17 -1.32 17.37 11.11
CA TYR A 17 -2.51 16.83 11.78
C TYR A 17 -3.67 16.70 10.79
N THR A 18 -3.95 17.76 10.04
CA THR A 18 -4.99 17.76 8.99
C THR A 18 -4.63 16.78 7.88
N LEU A 19 -3.36 16.80 7.42
CA LEU A 19 -2.88 15.91 6.37
C LEU A 19 -3.05 14.43 6.75
N TYR A 20 -2.56 14.03 7.92
CA TYR A 20 -2.68 12.65 8.40
C TYR A 20 -4.12 12.25 8.64
N GLY A 21 -4.96 13.13 9.21
CA GLY A 21 -6.38 12.88 9.39
C GLY A 21 -7.09 12.54 8.08
N CYS A 22 -6.91 13.37 7.04
CA CYS A 22 -7.51 13.14 5.73
C CYS A 22 -6.94 11.89 5.04
N MET A 23 -5.61 11.78 4.97
CA MET A 23 -4.94 10.69 4.24
C MET A 23 -5.18 9.33 4.88
N PHE A 24 -5.08 9.21 6.20
CA PHE A 24 -5.34 7.94 6.89
C PHE A 24 -6.82 7.54 6.81
N SER A 25 -7.76 8.50 6.83
CA SER A 25 -9.18 8.18 6.63
C SER A 25 -9.44 7.63 5.23
N MET A 26 -8.85 8.24 4.20
CA MET A 26 -8.95 7.74 2.83
C MET A 26 -8.34 6.34 2.70
N VAL A 27 -7.12 6.14 3.22
CA VAL A 27 -6.42 4.85 3.15
C VAL A 27 -7.14 3.78 3.96
N PHE A 28 -7.75 4.13 5.09
CA PHE A 28 -8.58 3.20 5.85
C PHE A 28 -9.73 2.66 5.01
N VAL A 29 -10.52 3.55 4.40
CA VAL A 29 -11.68 3.14 3.60
C VAL A 29 -11.24 2.35 2.36
N LEU A 30 -10.33 2.90 1.56
CA LEU A 30 -9.90 2.28 0.31
C LEU A 30 -9.15 0.97 0.57
N GLY A 31 -8.15 1.02 1.46
CA GLY A 31 -7.30 -0.12 1.79
C GLY A 31 -8.07 -1.27 2.44
N LEU A 32 -9.04 -0.98 3.32
CA LEU A 32 -9.86 -2.03 3.94
C LEU A 32 -10.71 -2.74 2.90
N ILE A 33 -11.48 -1.99 2.11
CA ILE A 33 -12.37 -2.56 1.09
C ILE A 33 -11.56 -3.38 0.08
N SER A 34 -10.47 -2.80 -0.43
CA SER A 34 -9.72 -3.39 -1.52
C SER A 34 -8.96 -4.65 -1.10
N ASN A 35 -8.34 -4.66 0.08
CA ASN A 35 -7.58 -5.81 0.56
C ASN A 35 -8.51 -6.93 1.07
N CYS A 36 -9.65 -6.61 1.68
CA CYS A 36 -10.67 -7.63 2.00
C CYS A 36 -11.20 -8.34 0.75
N VAL A 37 -11.52 -7.57 -0.31
CA VAL A 37 -11.94 -8.14 -1.59
C VAL A 37 -10.83 -9.00 -2.20
N ALA A 38 -9.58 -8.54 -2.16
CA ALA A 38 -8.44 -9.31 -2.67
C ALA A 38 -8.28 -10.65 -1.93
N ILE A 39 -8.30 -10.65 -0.60
CA ILE A 39 -8.25 -11.88 0.20
C ILE A 39 -9.42 -12.80 -0.14
N TYR A 40 -10.64 -12.28 -0.24
CA TYR A 40 -11.80 -13.09 -0.62
C TYR A 40 -11.59 -13.78 -1.98
N ILE A 41 -11.12 -13.06 -2.99
CA ILE A 41 -10.85 -13.64 -4.31
C ILE A 41 -9.73 -14.69 -4.22
N PHE A 42 -8.65 -14.40 -3.51
CA PHE A 42 -7.51 -15.30 -3.33
C PHE A 42 -7.87 -16.57 -2.54
N MET A 43 -8.76 -16.44 -1.57
CA MET A 43 -9.10 -17.52 -0.68
C MET A 43 -10.23 -18.40 -1.22
N CYS A 44 -11.27 -17.78 -1.78
CA CYS A 44 -12.53 -18.44 -2.12
C CYS A 44 -12.72 -18.67 -3.62
N THR A 45 -12.15 -17.83 -4.50
CA THR A 45 -12.40 -17.92 -5.96
C THR A 45 -11.30 -18.70 -6.70
N LEU A 46 -10.07 -18.66 -6.17
CA LEU A 46 -8.92 -19.34 -6.78
C LEU A 46 -8.95 -20.85 -6.53
N LYS A 47 -9.34 -21.60 -7.57
CA LYS A 47 -9.30 -23.08 -7.58
C LYS A 47 -7.89 -23.65 -7.34
N VAL A 48 -6.84 -22.96 -7.80
CA VAL A 48 -5.44 -23.36 -7.59
C VAL A 48 -4.64 -22.15 -7.15
N ARG A 49 -4.09 -22.21 -5.93
CA ARG A 49 -3.15 -21.19 -5.43
C ARG A 49 -1.74 -21.49 -5.92
N ASN A 50 -1.10 -20.51 -6.55
CA ASN A 50 0.29 -20.62 -7.01
C ASN A 50 1.25 -19.91 -6.03
N GLU A 51 2.54 -19.95 -6.33
CA GLU A 51 3.59 -19.35 -5.49
C GLU A 51 3.39 -17.84 -5.35
N THR A 52 3.20 -17.13 -6.47
CA THR A 52 2.93 -15.68 -6.50
C THR A 52 1.69 -15.29 -5.70
N THR A 53 0.63 -16.11 -5.70
CA THR A 53 -0.59 -15.89 -4.90
C THR A 53 -0.30 -15.98 -3.40
N THR A 54 0.65 -16.81 -2.99
CA THR A 54 1.05 -16.91 -1.58
C THR A 54 1.67 -15.60 -1.10
N TYR A 55 2.54 -14.96 -1.89
CA TYR A 55 3.09 -13.64 -1.57
C TYR A 55 2.00 -12.55 -1.55
N MET A 56 1.10 -12.55 -2.53
CA MET A 56 -0.01 -11.57 -2.59
C MET A 56 -0.98 -11.68 -1.41
N ILE A 57 -1.27 -12.90 -0.91
CA ILE A 57 -2.10 -13.08 0.30
C ILE A 57 -1.40 -12.50 1.52
N ASN A 58 -0.09 -12.76 1.70
CA ASN A 58 0.64 -12.24 2.85
C ASN A 58 0.78 -10.70 2.80
N LEU A 59 0.94 -10.13 1.61
CA LEU A 59 0.91 -8.69 1.39
C LEU A 59 -0.44 -8.10 1.85
N ALA A 60 -1.56 -8.63 1.34
CA ALA A 60 -2.89 -8.17 1.74
C ALA A 60 -3.18 -8.35 3.25
N ILE A 61 -2.68 -9.42 3.88
CA ILE A 61 -2.78 -9.60 5.34
C ILE A 61 -2.01 -8.50 6.07
N SER A 62 -0.78 -8.20 5.63
CA SER A 62 0.04 -7.13 6.19
C SER A 62 -0.63 -5.77 6.07
N ASP A 63 -1.24 -5.47 4.92
CA ASP A 63 -2.00 -4.24 4.68
C ASP A 63 -3.20 -4.13 5.62
N LEU A 64 -3.99 -5.20 5.76
CA LEU A 64 -5.13 -5.18 6.67
C LEU A 64 -4.73 -4.97 8.12
N LEU A 65 -3.67 -5.64 8.59
CA LEU A 65 -3.17 -5.46 9.96
C LEU A 65 -2.82 -3.99 10.23
N PHE A 66 -2.16 -3.32 9.28
CA PHE A 66 -1.86 -1.90 9.41
C PHE A 66 -3.11 -1.02 9.28
N VAL A 67 -3.99 -1.28 8.32
CA VAL A 67 -5.24 -0.55 8.11
C VAL A 67 -6.12 -0.57 9.36
N PHE A 68 -6.18 -1.69 10.09
CA PHE A 68 -6.90 -1.77 11.37
C PHE A 68 -6.32 -0.85 12.47
N THR A 69 -5.07 -0.41 12.34
CA THR A 69 -4.49 0.56 13.29
C THR A 69 -4.81 2.02 12.96
N LEU A 70 -5.26 2.30 11.71
CA LEU A 70 -5.51 3.67 11.24
C LEU A 70 -6.60 4.41 12.02
N PRO A 71 -7.72 3.80 12.45
CA PRO A 71 -8.73 4.50 13.26
C PRO A 71 -8.16 5.14 14.53
N PHE A 72 -7.25 4.46 15.22
CA PHE A 72 -6.60 4.99 16.43
C PHE A 72 -5.68 6.17 16.09
N ARG A 73 -4.97 6.10 14.96
CA ARG A 73 -4.13 7.21 14.47
C ARG A 73 -4.99 8.40 14.06
N ILE A 74 -6.09 8.18 13.35
CA ILE A 74 -7.04 9.22 12.96
C ILE A 74 -7.58 9.92 14.20
N PHE A 75 -8.01 9.16 15.21
CA PHE A 75 -8.47 9.72 16.49
C PHE A 75 -7.40 10.59 17.14
N TYR A 76 -6.14 10.12 17.18
CA TYR A 76 -5.03 10.89 17.72
C TYR A 76 -4.78 12.20 16.97
N PHE A 77 -4.73 12.17 15.64
CA PHE A 77 -4.47 13.37 14.84
C PHE A 77 -5.65 14.36 14.85
N ALA A 78 -6.88 13.89 15.09
CA ALA A 78 -8.06 14.73 15.25
C ALA A 78 -8.15 15.38 16.64
N THR A 79 -7.86 14.63 17.71
CA THR A 79 -8.08 15.08 19.10
C THR A 79 -6.81 15.55 19.81
N ARG A 80 -5.65 15.30 19.22
CA ARG A 80 -4.32 15.49 19.83
C ARG A 80 -4.14 14.76 21.17
N ASN A 81 -4.88 13.67 21.38
CA ASN A 81 -4.82 12.89 22.60
C ASN A 81 -4.81 11.39 22.30
N TRP A 82 -3.95 10.63 22.98
CA TRP A 82 -3.86 9.17 22.89
C TRP A 82 -4.41 8.50 24.17
N PRO A 83 -5.71 8.17 24.23
CA PRO A 83 -6.31 7.54 25.41
C PRO A 83 -6.08 6.02 25.48
N PHE A 84 -5.59 5.38 24.41
CA PHE A 84 -5.59 3.92 24.26
C PHE A 84 -4.45 3.16 24.97
N GLY A 85 -3.60 3.87 25.72
CA GLY A 85 -2.47 3.29 26.45
C GLY A 85 -1.22 3.04 25.60
N ASP A 86 -0.08 2.86 26.28
CA ASP A 86 1.25 2.74 25.66
C ASP A 86 1.40 1.46 24.80
N LEU A 87 0.78 0.35 25.22
CA LEU A 87 0.82 -0.90 24.45
C LEU A 87 0.25 -0.73 23.04
N LEU A 88 -0.92 -0.10 22.90
CA LEU A 88 -1.53 0.08 21.59
C LEU A 88 -0.74 1.09 20.73
N CYS A 89 -0.12 2.10 21.35
CA CYS A 89 0.79 3.02 20.66
C CYS A 89 1.95 2.24 20.03
N LYS A 90 2.62 1.40 20.82
CA LYS A 90 3.73 0.54 20.38
C LYS A 90 3.32 -0.45 19.29
N ILE A 91 2.19 -1.14 19.45
CA ILE A 91 1.65 -2.05 18.43
C ILE A 91 1.35 -1.30 17.13
N SER A 92 0.76 -0.10 17.21
CA SER A 92 0.46 0.71 16.03
C SER A 92 1.73 1.17 15.30
N VAL A 93 2.81 1.52 16.03
CA VAL A 93 4.12 1.82 15.43
C VAL A 93 4.73 0.57 14.79
N MET A 94 4.74 -0.56 15.50
CA MET A 94 5.31 -1.81 15.02
C MET A 94 4.61 -2.31 13.75
N LEU A 95 3.28 -2.28 13.71
CA LEU A 95 2.50 -2.71 12.54
C LEU A 95 2.68 -1.79 11.34
N PHE A 96 2.93 -0.49 11.53
CA PHE A 96 3.28 0.42 10.45
C PHE A 96 4.62 0.03 9.80
N TYR A 97 5.69 -0.15 10.58
CA TYR A 97 6.99 -0.54 10.04
C TYR A 97 6.97 -1.97 9.46
N THR A 98 6.26 -2.89 10.13
CA THR A 98 6.04 -4.26 9.64
C THR A 98 5.33 -4.24 8.28
N ASN A 99 4.30 -3.41 8.12
CA ASN A 99 3.63 -3.25 6.84
C ASN A 99 4.53 -2.64 5.78
N MET A 100 5.27 -1.58 6.09
CA MET A 100 6.14 -0.91 5.12
C MET A 100 7.22 -1.85 4.58
N TYR A 101 8.04 -2.45 5.46
CA TYR A 101 9.12 -3.35 5.02
C TYR A 101 8.57 -4.69 4.53
N GLY A 102 7.45 -5.16 5.09
CA GLY A 102 6.75 -6.34 4.60
C GLY A 102 6.32 -6.15 3.14
N SER A 103 5.74 -5.00 2.82
CA SER A 103 5.33 -4.66 1.46
C SER A 103 6.50 -4.60 0.50
N ILE A 104 7.59 -3.93 0.90
CA ILE A 104 8.85 -3.88 0.13
C ILE A 104 9.36 -5.29 -0.18
N LEU A 105 9.45 -6.16 0.81
CA LEU A 105 9.99 -7.52 0.64
C LEU A 105 9.02 -8.42 -0.14
N PHE A 106 7.72 -8.36 0.09
CA PHE A 106 6.74 -9.16 -0.66
C PHE A 106 6.66 -8.75 -2.13
N LEU A 107 6.69 -7.44 -2.43
CA LEU A 107 6.78 -6.96 -3.81
C LEU A 107 8.08 -7.42 -4.47
N THR A 108 9.20 -7.40 -3.74
CA THR A 108 10.48 -7.94 -4.21
C THR A 108 10.40 -9.44 -4.50
N CYS A 109 9.75 -10.22 -3.62
CA CYS A 109 9.51 -11.64 -3.85
C CYS A 109 8.66 -11.88 -5.10
N ILE A 110 7.62 -11.07 -5.34
CA ILE A 110 6.80 -11.15 -6.56
C ILE A 110 7.65 -10.86 -7.81
N SER A 111 8.47 -9.80 -7.78
CA SER A 111 9.39 -9.47 -8.89
C SER A 111 10.41 -10.58 -9.15
N ALA A 112 11.00 -11.15 -8.09
CA ALA A 112 11.98 -12.24 -8.17
C ALA A 112 11.34 -13.56 -8.67
N ASP A 113 10.13 -13.87 -8.22
CA ASP A 113 9.33 -15.03 -8.68
C ASP A 113 9.11 -14.96 -10.21
N ARG A 114 8.77 -13.77 -10.71
CA ARG A 114 8.57 -13.51 -12.13
C ARG A 114 9.87 -13.56 -12.92
N PHE A 115 10.94 -13.01 -12.37
CA PHE A 115 12.28 -13.11 -12.94
C PHE A 115 12.71 -14.57 -13.11
N LEU A 116 12.61 -15.39 -12.07
CA LEU A 116 12.96 -16.81 -12.13
C LEU A 116 12.12 -17.56 -13.16
N ALA A 117 10.81 -17.29 -13.20
CA ALA A 117 9.89 -17.92 -14.15
C ALA A 117 10.25 -17.68 -15.62
N ILE A 118 10.76 -16.49 -15.95
CA ILE A 118 11.00 -16.06 -17.35
C ILE A 118 12.45 -16.27 -17.77
N VAL A 119 13.40 -15.89 -16.91
CA VAL A 119 14.82 -15.88 -17.26
C VAL A 119 15.46 -17.26 -17.03
N TYR A 120 15.02 -18.00 -16.00
CA TYR A 120 15.58 -19.30 -15.65
C TYR A 120 14.49 -20.40 -15.51
N PRO A 121 13.77 -20.74 -16.58
CA PRO A 121 12.61 -21.64 -16.52
C PRO A 121 12.94 -23.06 -16.00
N PHE A 122 14.16 -23.56 -16.22
CA PHE A 122 14.57 -24.88 -15.73
C PHE A 122 14.82 -24.89 -14.21
N LYS A 123 15.57 -23.90 -13.69
CA LYS A 123 15.78 -23.74 -12.23
C LYS A 123 14.47 -23.36 -11.51
N SER A 124 13.59 -22.63 -12.20
CA SER A 124 12.28 -22.23 -11.67
C SER A 124 11.44 -23.42 -11.22
N LYS A 125 11.49 -24.57 -11.91
CA LYS A 125 10.71 -25.76 -11.53
C LYS A 125 11.04 -26.27 -10.11
N THR A 126 12.30 -26.20 -9.70
CA THR A 126 12.74 -26.69 -8.38
C THR A 126 12.60 -25.63 -7.30
N LEU A 127 12.84 -24.35 -7.63
CA LEU A 127 12.81 -23.26 -6.66
C LEU A 127 11.40 -22.72 -6.40
N ARG A 128 10.57 -22.62 -7.44
CA ARG A 128 9.25 -22.00 -7.40
C ARG A 128 8.19 -23.02 -6.99
N THR A 129 8.25 -23.44 -5.73
CA THR A 129 7.26 -24.34 -5.13
C THR A 129 6.47 -23.64 -4.02
N LYS A 130 5.24 -24.09 -3.77
CA LYS A 130 4.40 -23.53 -2.69
C LYS A 130 5.05 -23.66 -1.32
N ARG A 131 5.81 -24.73 -1.08
CA ARG A 131 6.56 -24.95 0.17
C ARG A 131 7.62 -23.85 0.34
N ASN A 132 8.43 -23.62 -0.69
CA ASN A 132 9.47 -22.59 -0.65
C ASN A 132 8.84 -21.19 -0.52
N ALA A 133 7.75 -20.90 -1.23
CA ALA A 133 7.04 -19.64 -1.10
C ALA A 133 6.56 -19.38 0.33
N LYS A 134 6.00 -20.40 1.01
CA LYS A 134 5.61 -20.30 2.43
C LYS A 134 6.81 -20.07 3.35
N ILE A 135 7.91 -20.80 3.15
CA ILE A 135 9.15 -20.62 3.92
C ILE A 135 9.67 -19.19 3.76
N VAL A 136 9.69 -18.67 2.54
CA VAL A 136 10.08 -17.27 2.27
C VAL A 136 9.14 -16.30 2.95
N CYS A 137 7.82 -16.52 2.92
CA CYS A 137 6.88 -15.65 3.64
C CYS A 137 7.13 -15.64 5.15
N ILE A 138 7.36 -16.81 5.76
CA ILE A 138 7.69 -16.92 7.18
C ILE A 138 8.99 -16.17 7.48
N ALA A 139 10.02 -16.34 6.65
CA ALA A 139 11.28 -15.62 6.79
C ALA A 139 11.08 -14.10 6.71
N VAL A 140 10.31 -13.62 5.72
CA VAL A 140 9.96 -12.20 5.59
C VAL A 140 9.28 -11.69 6.86
N TRP A 141 8.25 -12.38 7.35
CA TRP A 141 7.55 -12.03 8.59
C TRP A 141 8.50 -11.94 9.79
N LEU A 142 9.36 -12.93 9.99
CA LEU A 142 10.34 -12.93 11.07
C LEU A 142 11.32 -11.77 10.94
N THR A 143 11.80 -11.49 9.72
CA THR A 143 12.70 -10.36 9.44
C THR A 143 12.04 -9.01 9.76
N VAL A 144 10.81 -8.77 9.28
CA VAL A 144 10.16 -7.46 9.44
C VAL A 144 9.66 -7.23 10.87
N MET A 145 9.17 -8.27 11.55
CA MET A 145 8.78 -8.18 12.96
C MET A 145 10.02 -8.00 13.85
N GLY A 146 11.10 -8.75 13.58
CA GLY A 146 12.37 -8.60 14.29
C GLY A 146 12.99 -7.22 14.09
N GLY A 147 12.98 -6.70 12.86
CA GLY A 147 13.47 -5.36 12.54
C GLY A 147 12.60 -4.23 13.10
N SER A 148 11.30 -4.45 13.28
CA SER A 148 10.37 -3.48 13.87
C SER A 148 10.32 -3.54 15.41
N ALA A 149 10.85 -4.61 16.02
CA ALA A 149 10.84 -4.81 17.46
C ALA A 149 11.50 -3.68 18.27
N PRO A 150 12.62 -3.06 17.85
CA PRO A 150 13.20 -1.92 18.56
C PRO A 150 12.19 -0.80 18.84
N ALA A 151 11.24 -0.56 17.92
CA ALA A 151 10.21 0.47 18.10
C ALA A 151 9.27 0.21 19.29
N VAL A 152 9.18 -1.03 19.77
CA VAL A 152 8.38 -1.44 20.95
C VAL A 152 9.11 -1.15 22.26
N PHE A 153 10.44 -1.13 22.25
CA PHE A 153 11.26 -0.96 23.46
C PHE A 153 11.49 0.50 23.83
N PHE A 154 11.29 1.44 22.90
CA PHE A 154 11.42 2.87 23.19
C PHE A 154 10.10 3.45 23.73
N PRO A 155 10.16 4.32 24.77
CA PRO A 155 8.99 5.04 25.24
C PRO A 155 8.34 5.76 24.06
N SER A 156 7.09 5.38 23.76
CA SER A 156 6.35 5.91 22.62
C SER A 156 5.23 6.86 23.04
N THR A 157 4.92 6.89 24.35
CA THR A 157 3.98 7.85 24.94
C THR A 157 4.66 8.80 25.91
N HIS A 158 4.40 10.10 25.76
CA HIS A 158 4.87 11.15 26.65
C HIS A 158 3.70 12.03 27.09
N SER A 159 3.68 12.46 28.35
CA SER A 159 2.74 13.48 28.82
C SER A 159 3.11 14.84 28.25
N GLN A 160 2.15 15.55 27.66
CA GLN A 160 2.38 16.84 27.04
C GLN A 160 2.20 17.97 28.08
N GLY A 161 3.27 18.35 28.77
CA GLY A 161 3.27 19.46 29.73
C GLY A 161 2.37 19.23 30.96
N ASN A 162 1.75 20.29 31.49
CA ASN A 162 0.84 20.27 32.65
C ASN A 162 -0.56 19.70 32.35
N ASN A 163 -0.86 19.31 31.11
CA ASN A 163 -2.13 18.71 30.74
C ASN A 163 -2.09 17.18 30.82
N THR A 164 -3.24 16.57 31.08
CA THR A 164 -3.45 15.11 31.09
C THR A 164 -3.38 14.45 29.70
N SER A 165 -3.12 15.22 28.64
CA SER A 165 -3.04 14.71 27.27
C SER A 165 -1.76 13.90 27.04
N LYS A 166 -1.92 12.71 26.48
CA LYS A 166 -0.81 11.81 26.14
C LYS A 166 -0.51 11.91 24.65
N ALA A 167 0.73 12.24 24.31
CA ALA A 167 1.23 12.21 22.95
C ALA A 167 1.70 10.80 22.59
N CYS A 168 1.46 10.37 21.35
CA CYS A 168 1.98 9.14 20.74
C CYS A 168 2.49 9.51 19.33
N PHE A 169 3.51 8.82 18.80
CA PHE A 169 4.14 9.11 17.49
C PHE A 169 4.91 10.43 17.39
N GLU A 170 4.97 11.23 18.46
CA GLU A 170 5.66 12.53 18.47
C GLU A 170 6.81 12.58 19.47
N ASN A 171 7.85 13.36 19.11
CA ASN A 171 8.90 13.83 20.01
C ASN A 171 9.52 12.75 20.91
N PHE A 172 10.07 11.71 20.28
CA PHE A 172 11.02 10.84 20.97
C PHE A 172 12.25 11.65 21.46
N PRO A 173 12.76 11.39 22.67
CA PRO A 173 13.84 12.16 23.29
C PRO A 173 15.08 12.29 22.39
N GLU A 174 15.61 13.51 22.23
CA GLU A 174 16.77 13.78 21.37
C GLU A 174 18.02 12.97 21.74
N ALA A 175 18.23 12.72 23.03
CA ALA A 175 19.37 11.95 23.54
C ALA A 175 19.35 10.48 23.07
N THR A 176 18.18 9.86 23.00
CA THR A 176 18.03 8.45 22.55
C THR A 176 18.18 8.34 21.02
N TRP A 177 17.77 9.37 20.28
CA TRP A 177 17.91 9.42 18.82
C TRP A 177 19.34 9.63 18.33
N LYS A 178 20.13 10.48 19.02
CA LYS A 178 21.45 10.91 18.54
C LYS A 178 22.53 9.83 18.53
N THR A 179 22.50 8.85 19.43
CA THR A 179 23.64 7.94 19.65
C THR A 179 23.50 6.57 18.98
N PHE A 180 22.36 5.88 19.16
CA PHE A 180 22.21 4.48 18.76
C PHE A 180 21.09 4.27 17.72
N LEU A 181 19.96 4.95 17.91
CA LEU A 181 18.79 4.84 17.04
C LEU A 181 19.05 5.33 15.62
N SER A 182 19.72 6.46 15.44
CA SER A 182 20.04 7.00 14.09
C SER A 182 20.85 6.00 13.26
N ARG A 183 21.87 5.36 13.85
CA ARG A 183 22.73 4.37 13.19
C ARG A 183 21.96 3.09 12.84
N ILE A 184 21.11 2.60 13.75
CA ILE A 184 20.26 1.43 13.49
C ILE A 184 19.26 1.72 12.38
N VAL A 185 18.57 2.87 12.45
CA VAL A 185 17.61 3.28 11.42
C VAL A 185 18.32 3.37 10.08
N ILE A 186 19.47 4.04 9.99
CA ILE A 186 20.26 4.12 8.75
C ILE A 186 20.64 2.71 8.24
N PHE A 187 21.09 1.81 9.10
CA PHE A 187 21.42 0.44 8.72
C PHE A 187 20.20 -0.33 8.19
N ILE A 188 19.07 -0.27 8.89
CA ILE A 188 17.81 -0.89 8.48
C ILE A 188 17.30 -0.30 7.18
N GLU A 189 17.43 1.01 6.96
CA GLU A 189 17.05 1.66 5.71
C GLU A 189 17.96 1.21 4.54
N ILE A 190 19.27 1.16 4.76
CA ILE A 190 20.22 0.70 3.73
C ILE A 190 19.93 -0.75 3.33
N VAL A 191 19.83 -1.65 4.31
CA VAL A 191 19.65 -3.08 4.05
C VAL A 191 18.21 -3.41 3.66
N GLY A 192 17.24 -2.81 4.34
CA GLY A 192 15.81 -3.08 4.21
C GLY A 192 15.13 -2.37 3.04
N PHE A 193 15.73 -1.31 2.49
CA PHE A 193 15.15 -0.60 1.33
C PHE A 193 16.06 -0.63 0.09
N PHE A 194 17.35 -0.26 0.18
CA PHE A 194 18.19 -0.17 -1.02
C PHE A 194 18.51 -1.53 -1.64
N ILE A 195 18.74 -2.57 -0.84
CA ILE A 195 18.94 -3.92 -1.38
C ILE A 195 17.69 -4.40 -2.13
N PRO A 196 16.47 -4.36 -1.55
CA PRO A 196 15.23 -4.63 -2.30
C PRO A 196 15.04 -3.76 -3.54
N LEU A 197 15.36 -2.46 -3.49
CA LEU A 197 15.26 -1.57 -4.65
C LEU A 197 16.17 -2.04 -5.80
N ILE A 198 17.44 -2.32 -5.50
CA ILE A 198 18.42 -2.82 -6.48
C ILE A 198 17.95 -4.15 -7.06
N LEU A 199 17.46 -5.07 -6.21
CA LEU A 199 16.91 -6.35 -6.66
C LEU A 199 15.71 -6.17 -7.59
N ASN A 200 14.75 -5.31 -7.26
CA ASN A 200 13.60 -5.04 -8.13
C ASN A 200 14.02 -4.46 -9.47
N VAL A 201 14.91 -3.46 -9.48
CA VAL A 201 15.39 -2.81 -10.71
C VAL A 201 16.15 -3.79 -11.58
N THR A 202 17.06 -4.58 -10.99
CA THR A 202 17.87 -5.57 -11.74
C THR A 202 17.01 -6.72 -12.26
N CYS A 203 16.14 -7.31 -11.45
CA CYS A 203 15.20 -8.35 -11.87
C CYS A 203 14.31 -7.86 -13.02
N SER A 204 13.72 -6.67 -12.87
CA SER A 204 12.86 -6.06 -13.90
C SER A 204 13.63 -5.83 -15.21
N SER A 205 14.84 -5.28 -15.12
CA SER A 205 15.71 -5.02 -16.27
C SER A 205 16.10 -6.30 -17.01
N MET A 206 16.42 -7.37 -16.28
CA MET A 206 16.77 -8.67 -16.88
C MET A 206 15.57 -9.34 -17.55
N VAL A 207 14.37 -9.23 -16.96
CA VAL A 207 13.15 -9.73 -17.60
C VAL A 207 12.86 -8.95 -18.89
N LEU A 208 12.93 -7.62 -18.85
CA LEU A 208 12.78 -6.75 -20.03
C LEU A 208 13.73 -7.16 -21.16
N ARG A 209 15.03 -7.30 -20.85
CA ARG A 209 16.06 -7.73 -21.81
C ARG A 209 15.77 -9.12 -22.39
N THR A 210 15.28 -10.04 -21.58
CA THR A 210 14.98 -11.42 -22.01
C THR A 210 13.75 -11.47 -22.92
N LEU A 211 12.71 -10.69 -22.61
CA LEU A 211 11.48 -10.61 -23.41
C LEU A 211 11.71 -9.95 -24.78
N ASN A 212 12.68 -9.04 -24.89
CA ASN A 212 13.06 -8.38 -26.14
C ASN A 212 13.90 -9.26 -27.08
N LYS A 213 14.41 -10.42 -26.64
CA LYS A 213 15.15 -11.34 -27.53
C LYS A 213 14.21 -12.07 -28.49
N PRO A 214 14.55 -12.20 -29.79
CA PRO A 214 13.67 -12.79 -30.80
C PRO A 214 13.40 -14.29 -30.58
N VAL A 215 14.36 -15.04 -30.02
CA VAL A 215 14.26 -16.50 -29.81
C VAL A 215 13.21 -16.89 -28.74
N THR A 216 12.88 -16.00 -27.79
CA THR A 216 11.86 -16.29 -26.78
C THR A 216 10.43 -16.28 -27.35
N LEU A 217 10.25 -15.79 -28.59
CA LEU A 217 8.97 -15.63 -29.27
C LEU A 217 8.36 -16.98 -29.72
N SER A 218 9.19 -17.99 -29.99
CA SER A 218 8.73 -19.29 -30.51
C SER A 218 8.42 -20.32 -29.41
N ARG A 219 9.07 -20.22 -28.24
CA ARG A 219 9.08 -21.30 -27.23
C ARG A 219 8.08 -21.11 -26.08
N SER A 220 7.41 -19.95 -25.97
CA SER A 220 6.55 -19.65 -24.82
C SER A 220 5.26 -18.93 -25.23
N LYS A 221 4.09 -19.53 -24.92
CA LYS A 221 2.75 -18.91 -25.02
C LYS A 221 2.53 -17.77 -23.99
N ILE A 222 3.59 -17.08 -23.56
CA ILE A 222 3.51 -16.01 -22.57
C ILE A 222 3.11 -14.70 -23.26
N ASN A 223 2.07 -14.06 -22.74
CA ASN A 223 1.66 -12.74 -23.19
C ASN A 223 2.67 -11.67 -22.73
N LYS A 224 3.62 -11.33 -23.62
CA LYS A 224 4.71 -10.37 -23.34
C LYS A 224 4.19 -9.04 -22.83
N THR A 225 3.18 -8.47 -23.49
CA THR A 225 2.58 -7.18 -23.12
C THR A 225 2.00 -7.20 -21.72
N LYS A 226 1.36 -8.31 -21.33
CA LYS A 226 0.84 -8.48 -19.97
C LYS A 226 1.95 -8.46 -18.92
N VAL A 227 3.02 -9.23 -19.14
CA VAL A 227 4.14 -9.32 -18.22
C VAL A 227 4.86 -7.97 -18.10
N LEU A 228 5.09 -7.28 -19.20
CA LEU A 228 5.71 -5.95 -19.23
C LEU A 228 4.88 -4.93 -18.46
N LYS A 229 3.55 -4.90 -18.67
CA LYS A 229 2.64 -4.03 -17.92
C LYS A 229 2.69 -4.31 -16.42
N MET A 230 2.69 -5.59 -16.03
CA MET A 230 2.80 -5.98 -14.63
C MET A 230 4.10 -5.47 -13.99
N ILE A 231 5.25 -5.72 -14.62
CA ILE A 231 6.56 -5.27 -14.11
C ILE A 231 6.63 -3.75 -14.02
N PHE A 232 6.17 -3.05 -15.06
CA PHE A 232 6.16 -1.58 -15.08
C PHE A 232 5.31 -1.01 -13.95
N VAL A 233 4.08 -1.51 -13.77
CA VAL A 233 3.18 -1.09 -12.70
C VAL A 233 3.79 -1.35 -11.33
N HIS A 234 4.37 -2.53 -11.11
CA HIS A 234 5.04 -2.89 -9.85
C HIS A 234 6.20 -1.94 -9.54
N LEU A 235 7.07 -1.67 -10.52
CA LEU A 235 8.22 -0.81 -10.33
C LEU A 235 7.80 0.64 -10.05
N VAL A 236 6.80 1.15 -10.77
CA VAL A 236 6.28 2.51 -10.57
C VAL A 236 5.68 2.66 -9.18
N ILE A 237 4.82 1.73 -8.74
CA ILE A 237 4.21 1.77 -7.40
C ILE A 237 5.28 1.69 -6.31
N PHE A 238 6.24 0.75 -6.45
CA PHE A 238 7.34 0.60 -5.50
C PHE A 238 8.17 1.88 -5.39
N CYS A 239 8.59 2.44 -6.53
CA CYS A 239 9.39 3.65 -6.54
C CYS A 239 8.61 4.85 -6.01
N PHE A 240 7.35 5.01 -6.41
CA PHE A 240 6.52 6.13 -5.98
C PHE A 240 6.22 6.09 -4.48
N CYS A 241 5.85 4.92 -3.93
CA CYS A 241 5.45 4.81 -2.53
C CYS A 241 6.65 4.83 -1.59
N PHE A 242 7.72 4.09 -1.91
CA PHE A 242 8.78 3.83 -0.93
C PHE A 242 9.99 4.75 -1.08
N VAL A 243 10.40 5.12 -2.30
CA VAL A 243 11.63 5.93 -2.49
C VAL A 243 11.56 7.28 -1.77
N PRO A 244 10.48 8.08 -1.87
CA PRO A 244 10.44 9.39 -1.24
C PRO A 244 10.55 9.31 0.29
N TYR A 245 9.87 8.33 0.91
CA TYR A 245 9.86 8.18 2.36
C TYR A 245 11.20 7.71 2.91
N ASN A 246 11.77 6.63 2.35
CA ASN A 246 13.01 6.04 2.86
C ASN A 246 14.20 7.01 2.67
N ILE A 247 14.26 7.73 1.54
CA ILE A 247 15.26 8.80 1.35
C ILE A 247 15.08 9.91 2.39
N ASN A 248 13.86 10.40 2.58
CA ASN A 248 13.62 11.49 3.53
C ASN A 248 13.85 11.05 4.99
N LEU A 249 13.60 9.78 5.32
CA LEU A 249 13.88 9.22 6.64
C LEU A 249 15.39 9.17 6.93
N ILE A 250 16.23 8.84 5.95
CA ILE A 250 17.69 8.93 6.08
C ILE A 250 18.12 10.39 6.28
N LEU A 251 17.60 11.31 5.46
CA LEU A 251 17.91 12.74 5.58
C LEU A 251 17.48 13.29 6.95
N TYR A 252 16.31 12.87 7.44
CA TYR A 252 15.81 13.21 8.76
C TYR A 252 16.70 12.66 9.87
N SER A 253 17.17 11.41 9.75
CA SER A 253 18.12 10.81 10.70
C SER A 253 19.44 11.58 10.74
N LEU A 254 20.00 11.93 9.57
CA LEU A 254 21.22 12.72 9.45
C LEU A 254 21.03 14.13 10.05
N MET A 255 19.93 14.82 9.74
CA MET A 255 19.54 16.09 10.35
C MET A 255 19.54 16.03 11.88
N ARG A 256 18.96 14.98 12.46
CA ARG A 256 18.91 14.80 13.93
C ARG A 256 20.28 14.58 14.57
N THR A 257 21.27 14.10 13.82
CA THR A 257 22.67 13.99 14.27
C THR A 257 23.45 15.31 14.19
N GLN A 258 22.79 16.44 13.89
CA GLN A 258 23.38 17.78 13.76
C GLN A 258 24.46 17.91 12.67
N THR A 259 24.41 17.08 11.63
CA THR A 259 25.29 17.23 10.46
C THR A 259 24.89 18.38 9.54
N PHE A 260 23.64 18.86 9.62
CA PHE A 260 23.13 19.97 8.82
C PHE A 260 23.08 21.28 9.63
N VAL A 261 23.76 22.31 9.16
CA VAL A 261 23.78 23.67 9.76
C VAL A 261 22.75 24.60 9.08
N ASN A 262 22.20 24.20 7.94
CA ASN A 262 21.34 25.05 7.09
C ASN A 262 19.86 24.94 7.47
N CYS A 263 19.25 26.03 7.96
CA CYS A 263 17.83 26.06 8.34
C CYS A 263 16.89 25.69 7.18
N SER A 264 17.16 26.10 5.94
CA SER A 264 16.31 25.74 4.79
C SER A 264 16.24 24.23 4.56
N ALA A 265 17.36 23.52 4.73
CA ALA A 265 17.40 22.06 4.61
C ALA A 265 16.64 21.38 5.76
N VAL A 266 16.80 21.87 6.98
CA VAL A 266 16.08 21.39 8.17
C VAL A 266 14.56 21.54 7.98
N THR A 267 14.10 22.71 7.56
CA THR A 267 12.68 22.97 7.31
C THR A 267 12.16 22.08 6.17
N ALA A 268 12.88 21.96 5.05
CA ALA A 268 12.46 21.11 3.94
C ALA A 268 12.30 19.64 4.34
N VAL A 269 13.29 19.06 5.04
CA VAL A 269 13.24 17.64 5.46
C VAL A 269 12.10 17.38 6.45
N ARG A 270 11.87 18.30 7.40
CA ARG A 270 10.75 18.21 8.36
C ARG A 270 9.40 18.31 7.67
N THR A 271 9.21 19.27 6.76
CA THR A 271 7.96 19.46 6.01
C THR A 271 7.69 18.29 5.05
N MET A 272 8.73 17.74 4.41
CA MET A 272 8.56 16.62 3.49
C MET A 272 8.26 15.30 4.21
N TYR A 273 8.62 15.16 5.49
CA TYR A 273 8.45 13.90 6.22
C TYR A 273 6.98 13.44 6.31
N PRO A 274 6.02 14.27 6.76
CA PRO A 274 4.61 13.89 6.72
C PRO A 274 4.07 13.59 5.32
N VAL A 275 4.53 14.35 4.33
CA VAL A 275 4.09 14.20 2.94
C VAL A 275 4.55 12.85 2.37
N THR A 276 5.83 12.53 2.50
CA THR A 276 6.38 11.27 1.99
C THR A 276 5.88 10.07 2.77
N LEU A 277 5.59 10.21 4.07
CA LEU A 277 4.93 9.17 4.87
C LEU A 277 3.53 8.87 4.33
N CYS A 278 2.73 9.90 4.03
CA CYS A 278 1.41 9.70 3.43
C CYS A 278 1.51 8.98 2.07
N ILE A 279 2.50 9.32 1.25
CA ILE A 279 2.76 8.65 -0.03
C ILE A 279 3.10 7.17 0.18
N ALA A 280 3.92 6.83 1.19
CA ALA A 280 4.24 5.43 1.50
C ALA A 280 3.00 4.64 1.95
N VAL A 281 2.15 5.25 2.76
CA VAL A 281 0.90 4.64 3.26
C VAL A 281 -0.13 4.41 2.16
N LEU A 282 -0.05 5.12 1.03
CA LEU A 282 -0.89 4.84 -0.15
C LEU A 282 -0.59 3.48 -0.80
N ASN A 283 0.53 2.82 -0.48
CA ASN A 283 0.86 1.50 -1.03
C ASN A 283 -0.31 0.51 -0.86
N CYS A 284 -0.92 0.46 0.32
CA CYS A 284 -2.05 -0.42 0.63
C CYS A 284 -3.26 -0.21 -0.30
N CYS A 285 -3.40 0.98 -0.90
CA CYS A 285 -4.46 1.30 -1.85
C CYS A 285 -4.10 0.93 -3.29
N PHE A 286 -2.80 0.82 -3.61
CA PHE A 286 -2.29 0.48 -4.93
C PHE A 286 -2.04 -1.03 -5.11
N ASP A 287 -1.91 -1.80 -4.04
CA ASP A 287 -1.76 -3.26 -4.10
C ASP A 287 -2.87 -4.00 -4.91
N PRO A 288 -4.14 -3.57 -4.91
CA PRO A 288 -5.16 -4.14 -5.81
C PRO A 288 -4.79 -4.02 -7.30
N ILE A 289 -4.11 -2.95 -7.69
CA ILE A 289 -3.61 -2.74 -9.05
C ILE A 289 -2.49 -3.75 -9.33
N VAL A 290 -1.56 -3.92 -8.38
CA VAL A 290 -0.51 -4.95 -8.40
C VAL A 290 -1.14 -6.34 -8.60
N TYR A 291 -2.18 -6.67 -7.83
CA TYR A 291 -2.89 -7.95 -7.89
C TYR A 291 -3.57 -8.17 -9.24
N TYR A 292 -4.23 -7.14 -9.78
CA TYR A 292 -4.91 -7.19 -11.08
C TYR A 292 -3.95 -7.50 -12.23
N PHE A 293 -2.79 -6.84 -12.29
CA PHE A 293 -1.83 -7.10 -13.35
C PHE A 293 -1.07 -8.41 -13.17
N THR A 294 -1.01 -8.93 -11.93
CA THR A 294 -0.31 -10.19 -11.60
C THR A 294 -1.18 -11.44 -11.78
N SER A 295 -2.49 -11.36 -11.50
CA SER A 295 -3.38 -12.52 -11.42
C SER A 295 -4.42 -12.54 -12.56
N ASP A 296 -4.33 -13.53 -13.46
CA ASP A 296 -5.35 -13.81 -14.48
C ASP A 296 -6.75 -14.01 -13.87
N THR A 297 -6.81 -14.63 -12.68
CA THR A 297 -8.08 -14.92 -12.02
C THR A 297 -8.79 -13.66 -11.56
N ILE A 298 -8.06 -12.65 -11.09
CA ILE A 298 -8.64 -11.35 -10.73
C ILE A 298 -9.17 -10.65 -11.98
N GLN A 299 -8.40 -10.66 -13.08
CA GLN A 299 -8.84 -10.10 -14.35
C GLN A 299 -10.15 -10.74 -14.83
N ASN A 300 -10.24 -12.07 -14.76
CA ASN A 300 -11.43 -12.80 -15.19
C ASN A 300 -12.62 -12.60 -14.25
N SER A 301 -12.40 -12.54 -12.93
CA SER A 301 -13.47 -12.30 -11.95
C SER A 301 -14.08 -10.90 -12.11
N ILE A 302 -13.25 -9.88 -12.36
CA ILE A 302 -13.72 -8.51 -12.62
C ILE A 302 -14.44 -8.44 -13.97
N LYS A 303 -13.92 -9.09 -15.03
CA LYS A 303 -14.61 -9.15 -16.33
C LYS A 303 -15.97 -9.83 -16.23
N MET A 304 -16.08 -10.94 -15.47
CA MET A 304 -17.36 -11.62 -15.25
C MET A 304 -18.34 -10.75 -14.45
N LYS A 305 -17.87 -10.05 -13.41
CA LYS A 305 -18.72 -9.12 -12.63
C LYS A 305 -19.16 -7.92 -13.46
N ASN A 306 -18.29 -7.37 -14.31
CA ASN A 306 -18.66 -6.29 -15.23
C ASN A 306 -19.65 -6.77 -16.30
N TRP A 307 -19.54 -8.02 -16.75
CA TRP A 307 -20.51 -8.62 -17.66
C TRP A 307 -21.86 -8.87 -16.99
N SER A 308 -21.88 -9.40 -15.76
CA SER A 308 -23.13 -9.59 -15.02
C SER A 308 -23.78 -8.27 -14.62
N ALA A 309 -23.00 -7.25 -14.24
CA ALA A 309 -23.50 -5.90 -13.98
C ALA A 309 -24.08 -5.25 -15.24
N ARG A 310 -23.40 -5.36 -16.39
CA ARG A 310 -23.93 -4.88 -17.69
C ARG A 310 -25.22 -5.61 -18.08
N ARG A 311 -25.30 -6.91 -17.83
CA ARG A 311 -26.50 -7.72 -18.11
C ARG A 311 -27.67 -7.41 -17.16
N SER A 312 -27.37 -7.07 -15.91
CA SER A 312 -28.38 -6.60 -14.96
C SER A 312 -28.88 -5.19 -15.31
N ALA A 313 -27.98 -4.30 -15.73
CA ALA A 313 -28.33 -2.97 -16.22
C ALA A 313 -29.17 -3.04 -17.51
N SER A 314 -28.80 -3.91 -18.46
CA SER A 314 -29.58 -4.09 -19.69
C SER A 314 -30.98 -4.67 -19.42
N ARG A 315 -31.11 -5.64 -18.50
CA ARG A 315 -32.43 -6.14 -18.08
C ARG A 315 -33.27 -5.06 -17.41
N PHE A 316 -32.66 -4.20 -16.60
CA PHE A 316 -33.37 -3.09 -15.96
C PHE A 316 -33.87 -2.08 -17.00
N SER A 317 -33.06 -1.79 -18.02
CA SER A 317 -33.47 -0.95 -19.16
C SER A 317 -34.57 -1.59 -20.02
N GLU A 318 -34.54 -2.90 -20.23
CA GLU A 318 -35.63 -3.63 -20.95
C GLU A 318 -36.95 -3.60 -20.17
N VAL A 319 -36.91 -3.78 -18.85
CA VAL A 319 -38.11 -3.71 -17.99
C VAL A 319 -38.72 -2.30 -18.03
N GLN A 320 -37.89 -1.26 -17.94
CA GLN A 320 -38.34 0.13 -17.97
C GLN A 320 -38.86 0.56 -19.36
N GLY A 321 -38.30 0.01 -20.45
CA GLY A 321 -38.84 0.15 -21.79
C GLY A 321 -40.20 -0.55 -21.98
N THR A 322 -40.42 -1.66 -21.28
CA THR A 322 -41.68 -2.42 -21.35
C THR A 322 -42.80 -1.72 -20.56
N GLU A 323 -42.50 -1.16 -19.39
CA GLU A 323 -43.47 -0.35 -18.61
C GLU A 323 -43.93 0.89 -19.39
N SER A 324 -42.99 1.64 -19.98
CA SER A 324 -43.34 2.83 -20.77
C SER A 324 -44.16 2.52 -22.03
N PHE A 325 -43.92 1.37 -22.68
CA PHE A 325 -44.73 0.90 -23.80
C PHE A 325 -46.16 0.49 -23.37
N ILE A 326 -46.30 -0.19 -22.24
CA ILE A 326 -47.60 -0.56 -21.69
C ILE A 326 -48.39 0.69 -21.30
N GLU A 327 -47.76 1.65 -20.63
CA GLU A 327 -48.37 2.91 -20.21
C GLU A 327 -48.83 3.75 -21.42
N HIS A 328 -48.02 3.79 -22.48
CA HIS A 328 -48.40 4.47 -23.72
C HIS A 328 -49.60 3.80 -24.41
N ASN A 329 -49.64 2.46 -24.47
CA ASN A 329 -50.77 1.74 -25.04
C ASN A 329 -52.05 1.92 -24.20
N LEU A 330 -51.93 1.94 -22.86
CA LEU A 330 -53.05 2.21 -21.95
C LEU A 330 -53.61 3.62 -22.13
N GLN A 331 -52.74 4.63 -22.28
CA GLN A 331 -53.18 6.00 -22.60
C GLN A 331 -53.87 6.07 -23.96
N THR A 332 -53.39 5.33 -24.95
CA THR A 332 -53.96 5.30 -26.30
C THR A 332 -55.32 4.62 -26.32
N LEU A 333 -55.47 3.50 -25.60
CA LEU A 333 -56.75 2.82 -25.38
C LEU A 333 -57.74 3.70 -24.62
N LYS A 334 -57.28 4.38 -23.58
CA LYS A 334 -58.11 5.31 -22.80
C LYS A 334 -58.63 6.46 -23.67
N ARG A 335 -57.80 7.04 -24.54
CA ARG A 335 -58.26 8.04 -25.53
C ARG A 335 -59.30 7.48 -26.49
N LYS A 336 -59.05 6.30 -27.07
CA LYS A 336 -60.02 5.66 -27.99
C LYS A 336 -61.36 5.35 -27.35
N ILE A 337 -61.39 5.04 -26.05
CA ILE A 337 -62.65 4.79 -25.32
C ILE A 337 -63.39 6.11 -25.07
N PHE A 338 -62.70 7.16 -24.65
CA PHE A 338 -63.31 8.47 -24.40
C PHE A 338 -63.79 9.19 -25.67
N ASP A 339 -63.09 9.01 -26.80
CA ASP A 339 -63.54 9.53 -28.10
C ASP A 339 -64.79 8.79 -28.63
N ASN A 340 -65.06 7.56 -28.16
CA ASN A 340 -66.24 6.79 -28.56
C ASN A 340 -67.48 7.11 -27.71
N GLU A 341 -67.30 7.56 -26.46
CA GLU A 341 -68.41 8.02 -25.59
C GLU A 341 -68.91 9.44 -25.91
N SER A 342 -68.19 10.20 -26.72
CA SER A 342 -68.58 11.56 -27.14
C SER A 342 -69.37 11.60 -28.46
N THR A 343 -69.77 10.44 -29.00
CA THR A 343 -70.54 10.33 -30.25
C THR A 343 -71.93 9.69 -30.08
N ILE A 344 -72.48 9.63 -28.85
CA ILE A 344 -73.84 9.14 -28.58
C ILE A 344 -74.72 10.28 -28.09
#